data_AF-A0A6I1MJZ7-F1
#
_entry.id   AF-A0A6I1MJZ7-F1
#
_cell.length_a   1.000
_cell.length_b   1.000
_cell.length_c   1.000
_cell.angle_alpha   90.00
_cell.angle_beta   90.00
_cell.angle_gamma   90.00
#
_symmetry.space_group_name_H-M   'P 1'
#
loop_
_entity.id
_entity.type
_entity.pdbx_description
1 polymer ?
#
loop_
_entity_poly.entity_id
_entity_poly.type
_entity_poly.pdbx_seq_one_letter_code
_entity_poly.pdbx_strand_id
1 'polypeptide(L)'
;MKYIEVLNSSLMTISFSVIYLEVGQKVPVKKDTPLFKMGNYKTIAIPDNCISITLKVRQEKSPGKIVDLLTKGIAKADNRCFEVFGWSDKPGFQEIDCKGLVNLSYFYFRNESKNITKGTFIYTIDKQGYVEKSNNIIPGMGMSFIIPNAATNMQITLSVLEKSGKDIWHDVLVDQIAARPIRRCYSITGQWPNVKSGIIPCPTMTVGSSDIVNELLENRNTNEVMINNKSIDDAINNPIELSCKKYCCKKCYCKRCCYR
;
A
#
# COMPACT_ATOMS: atom_id res chain seq x y z
N MET A 1 12.69 -6.78 -29.85
CA MET A 1 12.98 -5.88 -28.71
C MET A 1 12.21 -6.36 -27.50
N LYS A 2 12.87 -6.39 -26.34
CA LYS A 2 12.26 -6.63 -25.03
C LYS A 2 12.23 -5.35 -24.21
N TYR A 3 11.65 -5.40 -23.02
CA TYR A 3 11.60 -4.24 -22.14
C TYR A 3 11.64 -4.61 -20.66
N ILE A 4 12.04 -3.62 -19.87
CA ILE A 4 11.87 -3.63 -18.42
C ILE A 4 10.96 -2.47 -18.05
N GLU A 5 9.92 -2.78 -17.29
CA GLU A 5 8.99 -1.80 -16.73
C GLU A 5 9.06 -1.81 -15.21
N VAL A 6 8.98 -0.62 -14.62
CA VAL A 6 8.89 -0.48 -13.16
C VAL A 6 7.71 0.42 -12.83
N LEU A 7 6.72 -0.15 -12.15
CA LEU A 7 5.61 0.54 -11.52
C LEU A 7 6.04 1.07 -10.16
N ASN A 8 5.73 2.33 -9.88
CA ASN A 8 5.90 2.91 -8.56
C ASN A 8 4.56 2.91 -7.81
N SER A 9 4.36 1.94 -6.93
CA SER A 9 3.24 1.92 -5.97
C SER A 9 3.66 2.42 -4.58
N SER A 10 4.90 2.87 -4.44
CA SER A 10 5.45 3.41 -3.18
C SER A 10 5.19 4.91 -3.04
N LEU A 11 5.37 5.44 -1.83
CA LEU A 11 5.31 6.87 -1.57
C LEU A 11 6.59 7.63 -1.96
N MET A 12 7.61 6.91 -2.42
CA MET A 12 8.88 7.49 -2.81
C MET A 12 8.79 8.05 -4.23
N THR A 13 9.56 9.10 -4.52
CA THR A 13 9.92 9.43 -5.89
C THR A 13 11.09 8.53 -6.29
N ILE A 14 10.93 7.75 -7.37
CA ILE A 14 11.94 6.78 -7.80
C ILE A 14 12.43 7.06 -9.21
N SER A 15 13.60 6.53 -9.54
CA SER A 15 14.07 6.34 -10.91
C SER A 15 14.65 4.95 -11.04
N PHE A 16 14.82 4.46 -12.26
CA PHE A 16 15.60 3.26 -12.47
C PHE A 16 16.53 3.37 -13.68
N SER A 17 17.52 2.49 -13.70
CA SER A 17 18.41 2.34 -14.83
C SER A 17 18.54 0.88 -15.21
N VAL A 18 18.64 0.63 -16.50
CA VAL A 18 19.02 -0.68 -17.04
C VAL A 18 20.39 -0.54 -17.67
N ILE A 19 21.33 -1.32 -17.16
CA ILE A 19 22.68 -1.47 -17.72
C ILE A 19 22.72 -2.83 -18.41
N TYR A 20 23.02 -2.89 -19.69
CA TYR A 20 23.05 -4.15 -20.43
C TYR A 20 24.24 -4.25 -21.37
N LEU A 21 24.65 -5.47 -21.68
CA LEU A 21 25.71 -5.78 -22.64
C LEU A 21 25.13 -6.61 -23.79
N GLU A 22 25.31 -6.14 -25.02
CA GLU A 22 24.89 -6.83 -26.24
C GLU A 22 25.96 -7.82 -26.72
N VAL A 23 25.57 -8.91 -27.38
CA VAL A 23 26.51 -9.83 -28.05
C VAL A 23 27.41 -9.05 -29.00
N GLY A 24 28.72 -9.24 -28.89
CA GLY A 24 29.72 -8.61 -29.75
C GLY A 24 30.14 -7.20 -29.34
N GLN A 25 29.47 -6.58 -28.36
CA GLN A 25 29.92 -5.32 -27.78
C GLN A 25 30.87 -5.56 -26.61
N LYS A 26 31.83 -4.65 -26.43
CA LYS A 26 32.79 -4.67 -25.31
C LYS A 26 32.39 -3.75 -24.15
N VAL A 27 31.47 -2.82 -24.38
CA VAL A 27 31.09 -1.79 -23.42
C VAL A 27 29.60 -1.92 -23.11
N PRO A 28 29.20 -1.98 -21.82
CA PRO A 28 27.80 -1.97 -21.44
C PRO A 28 27.12 -0.65 -21.79
N VAL A 29 25.88 -0.73 -22.27
CA VAL A 29 25.00 0.42 -22.48
C VAL A 29 24.19 0.66 -21.22
N LYS A 30 24.11 1.92 -20.78
CA LYS A 30 23.26 2.34 -19.66
C LYS A 30 22.14 3.24 -20.15
N LYS A 31 20.91 2.92 -19.75
CA LYS A 31 19.73 3.79 -19.92
C LYS A 31 19.14 4.11 -18.56
N ASP A 32 18.81 5.37 -18.34
CA ASP A 32 18.18 5.86 -17.11
C ASP A 32 16.78 6.42 -17.42
N THR A 33 15.86 6.30 -16.47
CA THR A 33 14.59 7.02 -16.50
C THR A 33 14.73 8.34 -15.72
N PRO A 34 13.91 9.37 -16.04
CA PRO A 34 13.71 10.47 -15.10
C PRO A 34 13.09 9.94 -13.79
N LEU A 35 13.12 10.78 -12.76
CA LEU A 35 12.35 10.56 -11.53
C LEU A 35 10.85 10.51 -11.84
N PHE A 36 10.13 9.59 -11.23
CA PHE A 36 8.69 9.45 -11.36
C PHE A 36 8.03 9.11 -10.02
N LYS A 37 6.86 9.70 -9.82
CA LYS A 37 6.06 9.59 -8.59
C LYS A 37 5.22 8.31 -8.58
N MET A 38 4.63 8.04 -7.43
CA MET A 38 3.61 7.01 -7.22
C MET A 38 2.55 6.99 -8.32
N GLY A 39 2.00 5.81 -8.61
CA GLY A 39 0.96 5.58 -9.61
C GLY A 39 1.43 5.62 -11.06
N ASN A 40 2.70 5.95 -11.30
CA ASN A 40 3.30 5.96 -12.63
C ASN A 40 4.22 4.75 -12.81
N TYR A 41 4.38 4.35 -14.06
CA TYR A 41 5.43 3.42 -14.45
C TYR A 41 6.30 4.04 -15.56
N LYS A 42 7.50 3.50 -15.70
CA LYS A 42 8.39 3.84 -16.82
C LYS A 42 8.93 2.55 -17.45
N THR A 43 9.24 2.66 -18.73
CA THR A 43 9.64 1.55 -19.59
C THR A 43 11.02 1.85 -20.16
N ILE A 44 11.93 0.88 -20.10
CA ILE A 44 13.19 0.90 -20.85
C ILE A 44 13.20 -0.30 -21.81
N ALA A 45 13.25 0.00 -23.11
CA ALA A 45 13.44 -1.01 -24.14
C ALA A 45 14.90 -1.48 -24.21
N ILE A 46 15.08 -2.78 -24.34
CA ILE A 46 16.37 -3.48 -24.46
C ILE A 46 16.40 -4.35 -25.74
N PRO A 47 17.57 -4.50 -26.38
CA PRO A 47 17.77 -5.45 -27.47
C PRO A 47 17.52 -6.91 -27.06
N ASP A 48 17.16 -7.75 -28.03
CA ASP A 48 16.87 -9.17 -27.77
C ASP A 48 18.15 -10.01 -27.53
N ASN A 49 19.29 -9.53 -28.01
CA ASN A 49 20.60 -10.18 -27.95
C ASN A 49 21.45 -9.70 -26.76
N CYS A 50 20.84 -9.25 -25.66
CA CYS A 50 21.60 -8.91 -24.46
C CYS A 50 22.02 -10.16 -23.70
N ILE A 51 23.29 -10.24 -23.29
CA ILE A 51 23.89 -11.36 -22.54
C ILE A 51 24.04 -11.08 -21.05
N SER A 52 23.93 -9.82 -20.64
CA SER A 52 23.92 -9.41 -19.24
C SER A 52 23.06 -8.17 -19.10
N ILE A 53 22.18 -8.16 -18.10
CA ILE A 53 21.28 -7.05 -17.82
C ILE A 53 21.27 -6.83 -16.30
N THR A 54 21.44 -5.58 -15.88
CA THR A 54 21.36 -5.15 -14.49
C THR A 54 20.32 -4.05 -14.37
N LEU A 55 19.30 -4.28 -13.56
CA LEU A 55 18.34 -3.28 -13.14
C LEU A 55 18.83 -2.64 -11.83
N LYS A 56 18.92 -1.31 -11.80
CA LYS A 56 19.11 -0.54 -10.56
C LYS A 56 17.93 0.38 -10.35
N VAL A 57 17.30 0.29 -9.18
CA VAL A 57 16.22 1.19 -8.77
C VAL A 57 16.76 2.13 -7.71
N ARG A 58 16.43 3.41 -7.79
CA ARG A 58 16.91 4.46 -6.89
C ARG A 58 15.74 5.29 -6.38
N GLN A 59 15.83 5.77 -5.14
CA GLN A 59 14.88 6.73 -4.57
C GLN A 59 15.53 8.09 -4.39
N GLU A 60 14.73 9.14 -4.51
CA GLU A 60 15.09 10.47 -4.04
C GLU A 60 14.66 10.65 -2.59
N LYS A 61 15.62 10.73 -1.65
CA LYS A 61 15.33 10.91 -0.21
C LYS A 61 15.10 12.38 0.17
N SER A 62 15.75 13.28 -0.54
CA SER A 62 15.60 14.73 -0.45
C SER A 62 15.98 15.32 -1.81
N PRO A 63 15.61 16.57 -2.13
CA PRO A 63 15.92 17.16 -3.44
C PRO A 63 17.39 16.96 -3.84
N GLY A 64 17.63 16.23 -4.92
CA GLY A 64 18.97 15.92 -5.44
C GLY A 64 19.75 14.81 -4.71
N LYS A 65 19.25 14.29 -3.59
CA LYS A 65 19.86 13.16 -2.85
C LYS A 65 19.23 11.84 -3.27
N ILE A 66 19.88 11.21 -4.26
CA ILE A 66 19.47 9.91 -4.80
C ILE A 66 20.25 8.80 -4.12
N VAL A 67 19.55 7.74 -3.67
CA VAL A 67 20.18 6.55 -3.09
C VAL A 67 19.64 5.29 -3.78
N ASP A 68 20.52 4.30 -3.94
CA ASP A 68 20.14 3.01 -4.50
C ASP A 68 19.18 2.29 -3.54
N LEU A 69 18.04 1.84 -4.08
CA LEU A 69 17.07 0.99 -3.39
C LEU A 69 17.41 -0.49 -3.59
N LEU A 70 17.73 -0.84 -4.84
CA LEU A 70 17.91 -2.22 -5.27
C LEU A 70 18.84 -2.28 -6.47
N THR A 71 19.64 -3.34 -6.51
CA THR A 71 20.26 -3.84 -7.74
C THR A 71 19.84 -5.29 -7.99
N LYS A 72 19.34 -5.61 -9.18
CA LYS A 72 18.93 -6.96 -9.59
C LYS A 72 19.55 -7.34 -10.93
N GLY A 73 20.22 -8.48 -10.97
CA GLY A 73 20.70 -9.10 -12.21
C GLY A 73 19.56 -9.83 -12.93
N ILE A 74 19.52 -9.72 -14.26
CA ILE A 74 18.55 -10.38 -15.13
C ILE A 74 19.35 -11.17 -16.17
N ALA A 75 19.11 -12.49 -16.20
CA ALA A 75 19.96 -13.43 -16.93
C ALA A 75 19.81 -13.35 -18.47
N LYS A 76 18.65 -12.92 -18.98
CA LYS A 76 18.36 -12.83 -20.41
C LYS A 76 17.39 -11.70 -20.74
N ALA A 77 17.43 -11.23 -21.98
CA ALA A 77 16.45 -10.27 -22.48
C ALA A 77 15.07 -10.93 -22.57
N ASP A 78 14.16 -10.53 -21.67
CA ASP A 78 12.74 -10.84 -21.68
C ASP A 78 11.94 -9.59 -21.30
N ASN A 79 10.63 -9.61 -21.57
CA ASN A 79 9.73 -8.62 -21.00
C ASN A 79 9.61 -8.88 -19.49
N ARG A 80 9.97 -7.90 -18.67
CA ARG A 80 9.94 -8.01 -17.21
C ARG A 80 9.29 -6.77 -16.63
N CYS A 81 8.40 -6.96 -15.66
CA CYS A 81 7.71 -5.88 -14.99
C CYS A 81 7.93 -6.01 -13.49
N PHE A 82 8.22 -4.89 -12.85
CA PHE A 82 8.51 -4.83 -11.42
C PHE A 82 7.63 -3.79 -10.75
N GLU A 83 7.37 -3.98 -9.47
CA GLU A 83 6.69 -3.01 -8.63
C GLU A 83 7.60 -2.62 -7.46
N VAL A 84 7.72 -1.32 -7.23
CA VAL A 84 8.26 -0.76 -5.98
C VAL A 84 7.07 -0.37 -5.12
N PHE A 85 7.04 -0.81 -3.87
CA PHE A 85 5.99 -0.50 -2.90
C PHE A 85 6.59 -0.15 -1.53
N GLY A 86 5.75 0.15 -0.54
CA GLY A 86 6.21 0.52 0.81
C GLY A 86 6.77 1.96 0.91
N TRP A 87 7.71 2.16 1.84
CA TRP A 87 8.16 3.47 2.34
C TRP A 87 9.65 3.72 2.10
N SER A 88 10.09 4.96 2.33
CA SER A 88 11.49 5.37 2.14
C SER A 88 12.48 4.67 3.09
N ASP A 89 12.02 4.26 4.27
CA ASP A 89 12.78 3.51 5.27
C ASP A 89 12.66 1.99 5.10
N LYS A 90 11.54 1.50 4.56
CA LYS A 90 11.26 0.08 4.31
C LYS A 90 10.66 -0.13 2.91
N PRO A 91 11.48 0.00 1.85
CA PRO A 91 11.02 -0.19 0.49
C PRO A 91 10.80 -1.67 0.19
N GLY A 92 9.68 -1.99 -0.46
CA GLY A 92 9.39 -3.29 -1.05
C GLY A 92 9.70 -3.29 -2.54
N PHE A 93 10.13 -4.45 -3.06
CA PHE A 93 10.33 -4.65 -4.49
C PHE A 93 9.98 -6.08 -4.88
N GLN A 94 9.22 -6.21 -5.96
CA GLN A 94 8.82 -7.52 -6.48
C GLN A 94 8.66 -7.52 -8.00
N GLU A 95 8.66 -8.72 -8.58
CA GLU A 95 8.31 -8.93 -9.98
C GLU A 95 6.80 -9.15 -10.10
N ILE A 96 6.17 -8.56 -11.11
CA ILE A 96 4.73 -8.62 -11.36
C ILE A 96 4.44 -9.04 -12.80
N ASP A 97 3.22 -9.52 -13.05
CA ASP A 97 2.75 -9.73 -14.43
C ASP A 97 2.64 -8.38 -15.16
N CYS A 98 3.25 -8.28 -16.34
CA CYS A 98 3.19 -7.12 -17.21
C CYS A 98 1.78 -6.76 -17.68
N LYS A 99 0.82 -7.69 -17.62
CA LYS A 99 -0.60 -7.43 -17.93
C LYS A 99 -1.32 -6.63 -16.84
N GLY A 100 -0.74 -6.52 -15.64
CA GLY A 100 -1.36 -5.88 -14.47
C GLY A 100 -1.01 -4.41 -14.26
N LEU A 101 -0.39 -3.74 -15.25
CA LEU A 101 0.09 -2.35 -15.12
C LEU A 101 -1.00 -1.28 -15.21
N VAL A 102 -2.28 -1.68 -15.27
CA VAL A 102 -3.41 -0.75 -15.38
C VAL A 102 -4.24 -0.73 -14.10
N ASN A 103 -4.49 0.49 -13.63
CA ASN A 103 -5.30 0.91 -12.48
C ASN A 103 -4.66 0.77 -11.10
N LEU A 104 -4.24 1.94 -10.57
CA LEU A 104 -3.98 2.16 -9.14
C LEU A 104 -5.17 1.64 -8.33
N SER A 105 -4.93 0.59 -7.55
CA SER A 105 -5.91 0.06 -6.63
C SER A 105 -5.75 0.70 -5.27
N TYR A 106 -6.86 1.09 -4.64
CA TYR A 106 -6.80 1.79 -3.36
C TYR A 106 -8.05 1.58 -2.51
N PHE A 107 -7.85 1.77 -1.21
CA PHE A 107 -8.91 2.09 -0.27
C PHE A 107 -8.95 3.58 -0.02
N TYR A 108 -10.14 4.18 -0.02
CA TYR A 108 -10.33 5.58 0.40
C TYR A 108 -11.34 5.65 1.54
N PHE A 109 -11.12 6.57 2.46
CA PHE A 109 -11.91 6.73 3.66
C PHE A 109 -12.26 8.18 3.83
N ARG A 110 -13.52 8.45 4.20
CA ARG A 110 -13.97 9.79 4.57
C ARG A 110 -14.45 9.79 6.01
N ASN A 111 -13.87 10.65 6.83
CA ASN A 111 -14.33 10.86 8.19
C ASN A 111 -15.42 11.93 8.22
N GLU A 112 -16.68 11.50 8.20
CA GLU A 112 -17.85 12.36 8.35
C GLU A 112 -18.41 12.31 9.79
N SER A 113 -17.68 11.69 10.71
CA SER A 113 -18.03 11.59 12.12
C SER A 113 -17.53 12.82 12.90
N LYS A 114 -18.04 12.98 14.12
CA LYS A 114 -17.52 14.01 15.06
C LYS A 114 -16.24 13.57 15.78
N ASN A 115 -15.80 12.33 15.60
CA ASN A 115 -14.65 11.76 16.27
C ASN A 115 -13.41 11.81 15.37
N ILE A 116 -12.23 11.79 15.98
CA ILE A 116 -10.99 11.49 15.24
C ILE A 116 -11.02 10.01 14.88
N THR A 117 -10.62 9.69 13.66
CA THR A 117 -10.56 8.30 13.18
C THR A 117 -9.15 7.92 12.74
N LYS A 118 -8.90 6.63 12.59
CA LYS A 118 -7.66 6.10 11.99
C LYS A 118 -7.96 4.83 11.22
N GLY A 119 -7.14 4.51 10.23
CA GLY A 119 -7.17 3.28 9.48
C GLY A 119 -5.95 2.40 9.74
N THR A 120 -6.12 1.10 9.60
CA THR A 120 -5.05 0.12 9.58
C THR A 120 -5.32 -0.87 8.45
N PHE A 121 -4.42 -0.92 7.48
CA PHE A 121 -4.43 -1.84 6.35
C PHE A 121 -3.36 -2.91 6.55
N ILE A 122 -3.77 -4.18 6.55
CA ILE A 122 -2.91 -5.34 6.68
C ILE A 122 -3.02 -6.14 5.39
N TYR A 123 -1.89 -6.61 4.86
CA TYR A 123 -1.86 -7.44 3.66
C TYR A 123 -0.61 -8.32 3.64
N THR A 124 -0.60 -9.29 2.73
CA THR A 124 0.53 -10.20 2.50
C THR A 124 1.00 -10.10 1.05
N ILE A 125 2.32 -10.08 0.85
CA ILE A 125 3.00 -10.22 -0.44
C ILE A 125 4.06 -11.30 -0.28
N ASP A 126 4.10 -12.28 -1.18
CA ASP A 126 5.09 -13.37 -1.15
C ASP A 126 5.26 -14.04 0.23
N LYS A 127 4.13 -14.26 0.93
CA LYS A 127 4.06 -14.83 2.29
C LYS A 127 4.71 -13.96 3.39
N GLN A 128 5.02 -12.71 3.09
CA GLN A 128 5.46 -11.71 4.06
C GLN A 128 4.33 -10.72 4.32
N GLY A 129 4.00 -10.46 5.59
CA GLY A 129 2.94 -9.53 5.91
C GLY A 129 3.40 -8.12 6.24
N TYR A 130 2.52 -7.19 5.91
CA TYR A 130 2.72 -5.75 5.91
C TYR A 130 1.55 -5.09 6.63
N VAL A 131 1.83 -4.05 7.40
CA VAL A 131 0.80 -3.27 8.11
C VAL A 131 1.04 -1.79 7.91
N GLU A 132 0.15 -1.15 7.15
CA GLU A 132 0.08 0.30 6.99
C GLU A 132 -0.94 0.87 7.98
N LYS A 133 -0.52 1.84 8.79
CA LYS A 133 -1.41 2.58 9.71
C LYS A 133 -1.55 4.00 9.26
N SER A 134 -2.72 4.60 9.42
CA SER A 134 -2.87 6.04 9.24
C SER A 134 -2.48 6.81 10.49
N ASN A 135 -2.16 8.08 10.28
CA ASN A 135 -2.25 9.11 11.28
C ASN A 135 -3.73 9.40 11.57
N ASN A 136 -3.95 10.27 12.55
CA ASN A 136 -5.26 10.73 12.93
C ASN A 136 -5.95 11.46 11.76
N ILE A 137 -7.13 10.98 11.39
CA ILE A 137 -8.02 11.58 10.39
C ILE A 137 -9.05 12.40 11.17
N ILE A 138 -8.94 13.72 11.12
CA ILE A 138 -9.88 14.61 11.80
C ILE A 138 -11.23 14.67 11.05
N PRO A 139 -12.33 15.07 11.72
CA PRO A 139 -13.63 15.26 11.07
C PRO A 139 -13.54 16.10 9.79
N GLY A 140 -14.26 15.68 8.75
CA GLY A 140 -14.30 16.32 7.43
C GLY A 140 -13.20 15.88 6.46
N MET A 141 -12.13 15.26 6.95
CA MET A 141 -10.99 14.85 6.12
C MET A 141 -11.16 13.42 5.57
N GLY A 142 -10.43 13.14 4.49
CA GLY A 142 -10.29 11.79 3.95
C GLY A 142 -8.85 11.28 4.01
N MET A 143 -8.66 10.00 3.69
CA MET A 143 -7.33 9.41 3.49
C MET A 143 -7.40 8.23 2.54
N SER A 144 -6.25 7.67 2.16
CA SER A 144 -6.19 6.45 1.34
C SER A 144 -5.05 5.50 1.68
N PHE A 145 -5.28 4.23 1.42
CA PHE A 145 -4.25 3.19 1.33
C PHE A 145 -4.16 2.72 -0.12
N ILE A 146 -2.95 2.63 -0.65
CA ILE A 146 -2.71 2.03 -1.95
C ILE A 146 -2.56 0.53 -1.76
N ILE A 147 -3.13 -0.24 -2.69
CA ILE A 147 -3.13 -1.69 -2.66
C ILE A 147 -2.07 -2.16 -3.67
N PRO A 148 -0.94 -2.71 -3.21
CA PRO A 148 0.08 -3.27 -4.10
C PRO A 148 -0.48 -4.34 -5.04
N ASN A 149 0.12 -4.49 -6.22
CA ASN A 149 -0.41 -5.38 -7.25
C ASN A 149 -0.55 -6.84 -6.80
N ALA A 150 0.43 -7.35 -6.04
CA ALA A 150 0.46 -8.72 -5.56
C ALA A 150 -0.13 -8.90 -4.14
N ALA A 151 -0.79 -7.88 -3.59
CA ALA A 151 -1.35 -7.96 -2.24
C ALA A 151 -2.45 -9.02 -2.15
N THR A 152 -2.34 -9.90 -1.15
CA THR A 152 -3.27 -10.97 -0.80
C THR A 152 -3.60 -10.91 0.69
N ASN A 153 -4.61 -11.68 1.14
CA ASN A 153 -5.01 -11.75 2.55
C ASN A 153 -5.18 -10.36 3.18
N MET A 154 -5.96 -9.51 2.51
CA MET A 154 -6.08 -8.11 2.84
C MET A 154 -7.15 -7.88 3.91
N GLN A 155 -6.83 -7.07 4.90
CA GLN A 155 -7.78 -6.60 5.92
C GLN A 155 -7.65 -5.09 6.09
N ILE A 156 -8.78 -4.41 6.11
CA ILE A 156 -8.84 -3.00 6.51
C ILE A 156 -9.64 -2.85 7.80
N THR A 157 -9.08 -2.10 8.74
CA THR A 157 -9.74 -1.75 10.00
C THR A 157 -9.85 -0.24 10.11
N LEU A 158 -11.01 0.27 10.51
CA LEU A 158 -11.20 1.67 10.86
C LEU A 158 -11.61 1.78 12.32
N SER A 159 -10.95 2.68 13.04
CA SER A 159 -11.21 2.92 14.46
C SER A 159 -11.56 4.38 14.71
N VAL A 160 -12.35 4.64 15.75
CA VAL A 160 -12.68 5.98 16.24
C VAL A 160 -12.12 6.21 17.64
N LEU A 161 -11.74 7.44 17.93
CA LEU A 161 -11.24 7.86 19.24
C LEU A 161 -12.40 8.28 20.16
N GLU A 162 -12.53 7.59 21.29
CA GLU A 162 -13.30 8.07 22.44
C GLU A 162 -12.46 9.08 23.21
N LYS A 163 -12.94 10.32 23.32
CA LYS A 163 -12.32 11.33 24.20
C LYS A 163 -12.90 11.21 25.62
N SER A 164 -12.30 10.37 26.46
CA SER A 164 -12.68 10.20 27.88
C SER A 164 -11.48 10.25 28.83
N GLY A 165 -10.70 11.33 28.75
CA GLY A 165 -9.53 11.58 29.63
C GLY A 165 -8.30 10.71 29.34
N LYS A 166 -8.46 9.61 28.60
CA LYS A 166 -7.40 8.83 27.95
C LYS A 166 -7.81 8.53 26.51
N ASP A 167 -6.82 8.34 25.64
CA ASP A 167 -7.07 7.97 24.25
C ASP A 167 -7.46 6.49 24.15
N ILE A 168 -8.76 6.22 24.00
CA ILE A 168 -9.30 4.88 23.79
C ILE A 168 -9.82 4.77 22.35
N TRP A 169 -9.32 3.79 21.61
CA TRP A 169 -9.69 3.55 20.21
C TRP A 169 -10.66 2.36 20.11
N HIS A 170 -11.73 2.55 19.35
CA HIS A 170 -12.75 1.53 19.12
C HIS A 170 -12.88 1.22 17.64
N ASP A 171 -12.79 -0.05 17.27
CA ASP A 171 -12.96 -0.47 15.89
C ASP A 171 -14.45 -0.38 15.48
N VAL A 172 -14.70 0.29 14.37
CA VAL A 172 -16.05 0.53 13.82
C VAL A 172 -16.25 -0.10 12.45
N LEU A 173 -15.18 -0.59 11.83
CA LEU A 173 -15.20 -1.39 10.62
C LEU A 173 -14.00 -2.35 10.65
N VAL A 174 -14.25 -3.61 10.34
CA VAL A 174 -13.23 -4.59 9.97
C VAL A 174 -13.72 -5.28 8.71
N ASP A 175 -12.99 -5.13 7.60
CA ASP A 175 -13.38 -5.67 6.30
C ASP A 175 -12.25 -6.57 5.77
N GLN A 176 -12.57 -7.85 5.59
CA GLN A 176 -11.68 -8.87 5.04
C GLN A 176 -11.90 -8.99 3.54
N ILE A 177 -10.83 -8.95 2.77
CA ILE A 177 -10.86 -8.72 1.33
C ILE A 177 -10.14 -9.86 0.63
N ALA A 178 -10.95 -10.79 0.10
CA ALA A 178 -10.47 -12.03 -0.50
C ALA A 178 -9.78 -11.84 -1.87
N ALA A 179 -10.17 -10.80 -2.62
CA ALA A 179 -9.63 -10.50 -3.93
C ALA A 179 -9.31 -9.01 -4.05
N ARG A 180 -8.27 -8.69 -4.84
CA ARG A 180 -7.83 -7.30 -5.07
C ARG A 180 -8.98 -6.45 -5.63
N PRO A 181 -9.50 -5.47 -4.89
CA PRO A 181 -10.51 -4.57 -5.40
C PRO A 181 -9.85 -3.53 -6.29
N ILE A 182 -10.51 -3.13 -7.39
CA ILE A 182 -10.02 -2.04 -8.23
C ILE A 182 -10.05 -0.74 -7.41
N ARG A 183 -11.15 -0.45 -6.70
CA ARG A 183 -11.28 0.67 -5.74
C ARG A 183 -12.34 0.30 -4.71
N ARG A 184 -12.13 0.62 -3.43
CA ARG A 184 -13.16 0.42 -2.40
C ARG A 184 -13.14 1.55 -1.38
N CYS A 185 -14.27 2.19 -1.16
CA CYS A 185 -14.34 3.44 -0.41
C CYS A 185 -15.34 3.37 0.73
N TYR A 186 -15.00 4.02 1.84
CA TYR A 186 -15.78 3.94 3.09
C TYR A 186 -16.04 5.33 3.65
N SER A 187 -17.18 5.49 4.32
CA SER A 187 -17.45 6.63 5.20
C SER A 187 -17.67 6.17 6.64
N ILE A 188 -17.28 7.02 7.58
CA ILE A 188 -17.60 6.88 9.00
C ILE A 188 -18.45 8.09 9.39
N THR A 189 -19.63 7.86 9.97
CA THR A 189 -20.60 8.92 10.33
C THR A 189 -21.04 8.79 11.79
N GLY A 190 -21.61 9.87 12.34
CA GLY A 190 -22.16 9.87 13.70
C GLY A 190 -21.16 10.35 14.76
N GLN A 191 -21.37 9.92 16.00
CA GLN A 191 -20.55 10.30 17.16
C GLN A 191 -20.50 9.15 18.15
N TRP A 192 -19.34 8.89 18.73
CA TRP A 192 -19.17 7.87 19.77
C TRP A 192 -20.16 8.09 20.93
N PRO A 193 -20.87 7.04 21.41
CA PRO A 193 -20.75 5.61 21.05
C PRO A 193 -21.57 5.15 19.83
N ASN A 194 -22.34 6.04 19.20
CA ASN A 194 -23.24 5.73 18.08
C ASN A 194 -22.60 6.07 16.72
N VAL A 195 -21.45 5.47 16.43
CA VAL A 195 -20.77 5.62 15.14
C VAL A 195 -21.25 4.54 14.17
N LYS A 196 -21.37 4.90 12.88
CA LYS A 196 -21.69 3.97 11.79
C LYS A 196 -20.60 4.03 10.73
N SER A 197 -20.34 2.89 10.09
CA SER A 197 -19.48 2.79 8.91
C SER A 197 -20.29 2.26 7.72
N GLY A 198 -19.90 2.63 6.50
CA GLY A 198 -20.56 2.17 5.29
C GLY A 198 -19.67 2.28 4.06
N ILE A 199 -19.95 1.47 3.04
CA ILE A 199 -19.29 1.57 1.73
C ILE A 199 -19.97 2.69 0.95
N ILE A 200 -19.17 3.57 0.35
CA ILE A 200 -19.61 4.68 -0.49
C ILE A 200 -19.01 4.56 -1.89
N PRO A 201 -19.61 5.21 -2.91
CA PRO A 201 -18.97 5.36 -4.20
C PRO A 201 -17.59 6.00 -4.04
N CYS A 202 -16.60 5.44 -4.71
CA CYS A 202 -15.30 6.05 -4.78
C CYS A 202 -15.36 7.36 -5.59
N PRO A 203 -14.62 8.40 -5.19
CA PRO A 203 -14.52 9.61 -6.00
C PRO A 203 -14.15 9.24 -7.44
N THR A 204 -14.90 9.77 -8.42
CA THR A 204 -14.64 9.53 -9.84
C THR A 204 -13.30 10.12 -10.22
N MET A 205 -12.33 9.24 -10.49
CA MET A 205 -11.00 9.61 -10.96
C MET A 205 -10.94 9.56 -12.48
N THR A 206 -10.74 10.69 -13.13
CA THR A 206 -10.43 10.74 -14.56
C THR A 206 -9.01 10.23 -14.77
N VAL A 207 -8.86 9.12 -15.50
CA VAL A 207 -7.56 8.46 -15.74
C VAL A 207 -6.71 9.38 -16.62
N GLY A 208 -5.65 9.96 -16.06
CA GLY A 208 -4.66 10.72 -16.83
C GLY A 208 -3.98 11.91 -16.14
N SER A 209 -4.47 12.40 -14.99
CA SER A 209 -3.88 13.59 -14.35
C SER A 209 -2.94 13.25 -13.19
N SER A 210 -1.75 13.86 -13.22
CA SER A 210 -0.78 13.94 -12.12
C SER A 210 -1.34 14.52 -10.82
N ASP A 211 -2.53 15.11 -10.88
CA ASP A 211 -3.15 15.90 -9.82
C ASP A 211 -3.76 15.03 -8.71
N ILE A 212 -4.16 13.80 -9.05
CA ILE A 212 -4.75 12.84 -8.10
C ILE A 212 -3.69 12.22 -7.20
N VAL A 213 -2.48 12.00 -7.73
CA VAL A 213 -1.34 11.60 -6.91
C VAL A 213 -1.09 12.69 -5.88
N ASN A 214 -1.24 13.97 -6.22
CA ASN A 214 -1.10 15.05 -5.25
C ASN A 214 -2.27 15.07 -4.23
N GLU A 215 -3.54 14.87 -4.61
CA GLU A 215 -4.67 14.83 -3.65
C GLU A 215 -4.64 13.60 -2.73
N LEU A 216 -4.24 12.42 -3.25
CA LEU A 216 -3.99 11.23 -2.45
C LEU A 216 -2.77 11.40 -1.55
N LEU A 217 -1.69 12.05 -2.02
CA LEU A 217 -0.49 12.33 -1.22
C LEU A 217 -0.74 13.41 -0.15
N GLU A 218 -1.51 14.44 -0.45
CA GLU A 218 -1.89 15.53 0.48
C GLU A 218 -2.74 14.99 1.64
N ASN A 219 -3.53 13.95 1.39
CA ASN A 219 -4.39 13.31 2.40
C ASN A 219 -3.79 12.03 3.01
N ARG A 220 -2.59 11.58 2.59
CA ARG A 220 -1.99 10.31 3.03
C ARG A 220 -0.85 10.55 4.01
N ASN A 221 -1.19 10.32 5.25
CA ASN A 221 -0.33 10.49 6.40
C ASN A 221 -0.38 9.13 7.11
N THR A 222 0.51 8.20 6.74
CA THR A 222 0.49 6.79 7.19
C THR A 222 1.89 6.37 7.69
N ASN A 223 2.02 5.25 8.41
CA ASN A 223 3.27 4.64 8.87
C ASN A 223 3.15 3.13 8.68
N GLU A 224 4.10 2.48 8.00
CA GLU A 224 4.08 1.02 7.78
C GLU A 224 5.11 0.27 8.63
N VAL A 225 4.69 -0.86 9.17
CA VAL A 225 5.54 -1.75 9.97
C VAL A 225 5.41 -3.17 9.44
N MET A 226 6.53 -3.75 9.02
CA MET A 226 6.65 -5.18 8.72
C MET A 226 6.49 -5.99 10.01
N ILE A 227 5.66 -7.03 9.99
CA ILE A 227 5.36 -7.86 11.16
C ILE A 227 5.64 -9.33 10.85
N ASN A 228 6.09 -10.11 11.83
CA ASN A 228 6.31 -11.55 11.67
C ASN A 228 4.99 -12.29 11.37
N ASN A 229 5.05 -13.27 10.45
CA ASN A 229 3.91 -14.04 9.91
C ASN A 229 2.95 -14.60 10.97
N LYS A 230 3.44 -15.03 12.13
CA LYS A 230 2.60 -15.53 13.24
C LYS A 230 1.63 -14.47 13.77
N SER A 231 2.03 -13.20 13.77
CA SER A 231 1.19 -12.09 14.23
C SER A 231 0.16 -11.64 13.18
N ILE A 232 0.34 -12.03 11.92
CA ILE A 232 -0.61 -11.78 10.82
C ILE A 232 -1.68 -12.87 10.81
N ASP A 233 -1.31 -14.14 11.00
CA ASP A 233 -2.28 -15.23 11.13
C ASP A 233 -3.20 -15.00 12.34
N ASP A 234 -2.68 -14.52 13.47
CA ASP A 234 -3.48 -14.16 14.64
C ASP A 234 -4.41 -12.95 14.37
N ALA A 235 -3.97 -11.97 13.58
CA ALA A 235 -4.78 -10.78 13.23
C ALA A 235 -5.88 -11.09 12.20
N ILE A 236 -5.58 -11.96 11.22
CA ILE A 236 -6.48 -12.31 10.11
C ILE A 236 -7.46 -13.41 10.53
N ASN A 237 -7.00 -14.45 11.23
CA ASN A 237 -7.83 -15.60 11.57
C ASN A 237 -8.56 -15.45 12.91
N ASN A 238 -8.20 -14.45 13.73
CA ASN A 238 -8.75 -14.30 15.08
C ASN A 238 -9.12 -12.85 15.45
N PRO A 239 -9.94 -12.14 14.62
CA PRO A 239 -10.26 -10.72 14.83
C PRO A 239 -11.00 -10.41 16.15
N ILE A 240 -11.57 -11.42 16.81
CA ILE A 240 -12.48 -11.27 17.97
C ILE A 240 -11.82 -11.65 19.31
N GLU A 241 -10.77 -12.49 19.34
CA GLU A 241 -10.21 -12.96 20.62
C GLU A 241 -9.40 -11.90 21.38
N LEU A 242 -8.85 -10.89 20.69
CA LEU A 242 -8.07 -9.81 21.31
C LEU A 242 -8.93 -8.77 22.04
N SER A 243 -10.20 -8.59 21.66
CA SER A 243 -11.11 -7.66 22.34
C SER A 243 -11.84 -8.31 23.52
N CYS A 244 -12.19 -9.60 23.43
CA CYS A 244 -12.89 -10.31 24.52
C CYS A 244 -11.99 -10.61 25.72
N LYS A 245 -10.72 -10.99 25.54
CA LYS A 245 -9.83 -11.35 26.67
C LYS A 245 -9.39 -10.17 27.52
N LYS A 246 -9.41 -8.94 26.99
CA LYS A 246 -8.93 -7.74 27.71
C LYS A 246 -10.01 -6.99 28.48
N TYR A 247 -11.30 -7.17 28.14
CA TYR A 247 -12.41 -6.39 28.70
C TYR A 247 -13.57 -7.19 29.30
N CYS A 248 -13.55 -8.54 29.26
CA CYS A 248 -14.49 -9.34 30.06
C CYS A 248 -14.06 -9.37 31.53
N CYS A 249 -14.46 -8.31 32.23
CA CYS A 249 -14.43 -8.23 33.68
C CYS A 249 -15.21 -9.42 34.28
N LYS A 250 -14.63 -10.11 35.27
CA LYS A 250 -15.14 -11.29 36.01
C LYS A 250 -16.53 -11.12 36.67
N LYS A 251 -17.31 -10.08 36.36
CA LYS A 251 -18.58 -9.74 37.02
C LYS A 251 -19.80 -9.49 36.11
N CYS A 252 -19.70 -9.62 34.78
CA CYS A 252 -20.87 -9.42 33.91
C CYS A 252 -21.49 -10.75 33.43
N TYR A 253 -22.57 -11.17 34.10
CA TYR A 253 -23.52 -12.19 33.63
C TYR A 253 -24.39 -11.66 32.47
N CYS A 254 -23.81 -11.28 31.34
CA CYS A 254 -24.58 -10.88 30.15
C CYS A 254 -24.36 -11.85 28.99
N LYS A 255 -25.33 -12.76 28.81
CA LYS A 255 -25.44 -13.73 27.69
C LYS A 255 -25.71 -13.10 26.31
N ARG A 256 -25.26 -11.86 26.02
CA ARG A 256 -25.66 -11.14 24.79
C ARG A 256 -24.55 -10.70 23.85
N CYS A 257 -23.27 -10.97 24.13
CA CYS A 257 -22.16 -10.58 23.24
C CYS A 257 -21.58 -11.74 22.41
N CYS A 258 -22.26 -12.86 22.27
CA CYS A 258 -21.92 -13.89 21.29
C CYS A 258 -23.06 -13.96 20.27
N TYR A 259 -22.73 -13.88 18.98
CA TYR A 259 -23.62 -13.79 17.81
C TYR A 259 -24.02 -12.37 17.35
N ARG A 260 -23.16 -11.77 16.53
CA ARG A 260 -23.36 -11.68 15.06
C ARG A 260 -22.10 -11.14 14.39
#